data_AF-A0A5B2WHC5-F1
#
_entry.id   AF-A0A5B2WHC5-F1
#
_cell.length_a   1.000
_cell.length_b   1.000
_cell.length_c   1.000
_cell.angle_alpha   90.00
_cell.angle_beta   90.00
_cell.angle_gamma   90.00
#
_symmetry.space_group_name_H-M   'P 1'
#
loop_
_entity.id
_entity.type
_entity.pdbx_description
1 polymer ?
#
loop_
_entity_poly.entity_id
_entity_poly.type
_entity_poly.pdbx_seq_one_letter_code
_entity_poly.pdbx_strand_id
1 'polypeptide(L)' 'MGNREIGWFKSSYSGGGNDQCVECRIAEDAVGVRDSKNRRGPAFAFGSVAWRAFIGGAKAGAFDRR' A
#
# COMPACT_ATOMS: atom_id res chain seq x y z
N MET A 1 -15.85 11.12 12.50
CA MET A 1 -14.47 10.62 12.34
C MET A 1 -14.56 9.29 11.59
N GLY A 2 -14.36 9.34 10.26
CA GLY A 2 -14.61 8.20 9.38
C GLY A 2 -13.62 7.08 9.67
N ASN A 3 -14.16 5.96 10.16
CA ASN A 3 -13.47 4.70 10.29
C ASN A 3 -12.77 4.39 8.96
N ARG A 4 -11.45 4.54 8.87
CA ARG A 4 -10.66 4.22 7.67
C ARG A 4 -10.06 2.81 7.77
N GLU A 5 -10.62 1.98 8.66
CA GLU A 5 -10.37 0.53 8.77
C GLU A 5 -11.17 -0.29 7.75
N ILE A 6 -11.75 0.34 6.74
CA ILE A 6 -12.61 -0.31 5.75
C ILE A 6 -11.78 -0.86 4.59
N GLY A 7 -11.22 -2.05 4.81
CA GLY A 7 -10.88 -3.02 3.77
C GLY A 7 -9.68 -2.70 2.88
N TRP A 8 -9.50 -3.57 1.88
CA TRP A 8 -8.47 -3.44 0.86
C TRP A 8 -8.89 -2.41 -0.20
N PHE A 9 -8.02 -1.46 -0.51
CA PHE A 9 -8.30 -0.43 -1.51
C PHE A 9 -7.13 -0.23 -2.49
N LYS A 10 -7.46 0.27 -3.68
CA LYS A 10 -6.51 0.70 -4.72
C LYS A 10 -6.48 2.23 -4.79
N SER A 11 -5.41 2.79 -5.34
CA SER A 11 -5.31 4.24 -5.56
C SER A 11 -6.36 4.73 -6.56
N SER A 12 -6.94 5.91 -6.34
CA SER A 12 -7.84 6.55 -7.31
C SER A 12 -7.12 7.01 -8.59
N TYR A 13 -5.79 7.11 -8.56
CA TYR A 13 -4.95 7.40 -9.72
C TYR A 13 -4.73 6.17 -10.63
N SER A 14 -5.41 5.04 -10.37
CA SER A 14 -5.29 3.79 -11.13
C SER A 14 -6.06 3.73 -12.44
N GLY A 15 -6.72 4.81 -12.85
CA GLY A 15 -7.57 4.84 -14.04
C GLY A 15 -6.78 5.07 -15.31
N GLY A 16 -6.28 4.00 -15.94
CA GLY A 16 -5.75 4.05 -17.31
C GLY A 16 -4.71 2.97 -17.59
N GLY A 17 -5.12 1.93 -18.32
CA GLY A 17 -4.27 0.95 -19.05
C GLY A 17 -3.24 0.11 -18.27
N ASN A 18 -2.84 0.53 -17.08
CA ASN A 18 -1.81 -0.08 -16.27
C ASN A 18 -2.43 -0.74 -15.05
N ASP A 19 -2.52 -2.06 -15.13
CA ASP A 19 -2.98 -2.95 -14.07
C ASP A 19 -2.29 -2.64 -12.73
N GLN A 20 -3.01 -2.02 -11.80
CA GLN A 20 -2.51 -1.84 -10.44
C GLN A 20 -2.53 -3.19 -9.71
N CYS A 21 -1.37 -3.85 -9.73
CA CYS A 21 -1.12 -5.15 -9.15
C CYS A 21 -0.98 -5.11 -7.61
N VAL A 22 -1.27 -3.99 -6.95
CA VAL A 22 -1.22 -3.87 -5.48
C VAL A 22 -2.49 -3.28 -4.88
N GLU A 23 -2.92 -3.87 -3.76
CA GLU A 23 -3.97 -3.36 -2.86
C GLU A 23 -3.36 -3.09 -1.48
N CYS A 24 -3.82 -2.02 -0.83
CA CYS A 24 -3.38 -1.65 0.52
C CYS A 24 -4.54 -1.72 1.52
N ARG A 25 -4.24 -2.01 2.78
CA ARG A 25 -5.17 -1.90 3.92
C ARG A 25 -4.48 -1.14 5.04
N ILE A 26 -5.12 -0.10 5.55
CA ILE A 26 -4.61 0.67 6.69
C ILE A 26 -5.35 0.20 7.94
N ALA A 27 -4.61 -0.29 8.93
CA ALA A 27 -5.08 -0.58 10.27
C ALA A 27 -4.37 0.35 11.28
N GLU A 28 -4.75 0.28 12.55
CA GLU A 28 -4.20 1.12 13.62
C GLU A 28 -2.66 1.04 13.69
N ASP A 29 -2.11 -0.17 13.80
CA ASP A 29 -0.67 -0.38 14.00
C ASP A 29 0.08 -0.90 12.78
N ALA A 30 -0.64 -1.23 11.70
CA ALA A 30 -0.05 -1.88 10.55
C ALA A 30 -0.66 -1.45 9.21
N VAL A 31 0.15 -1.58 8.17
CA VAL A 31 -0.27 -1.44 6.77
C VAL A 31 -0.10 -2.78 6.07
N GLY A 32 -1.21 -3.29 5.56
CA GLY A 32 -1.24 -4.48 4.71
C GLY A 32 -1.00 -4.11 3.25
N VAL A 33 -0.19 -4.90 2.55
CA VAL A 33 0.04 -4.79 1.10
C VAL A 33 -0.10 -6.19 0.48
N ARG A 34 -0.87 -6.33 -0.59
CA ARG A 34 -1.03 -7.60 -1.31
C ARG A 34 -1.09 -7.42 -2.81
N ASP A 35 -0.94 -8.53 -3.52
CA ASP A 35 -1.18 -8.60 -4.96
C ASP A 35 -2.69 -8.51 -5.26
N SER A 36 -3.10 -7.48 -6.02
CA SER A 36 -4.47 -7.30 -6.49
C SER A 36 -4.98 -8.48 -7.33
N LYS A 37 -4.11 -9.14 -8.07
CA LYS A 37 -4.41 -10.26 -8.96
C LYS A 37 -4.46 -11.60 -8.22
N ASN A 38 -3.77 -11.71 -7.08
CA ASN A 38 -3.79 -12.88 -6.21
C ASN A 38 -4.33 -12.55 -4.81
N ARG A 39 -5.59 -12.12 -4.73
CA ARG A 39 -6.24 -11.68 -3.47
C ARG A 39 -6.32 -12.76 -2.38
N ARG A 40 -6.26 -14.03 -2.76
CA ARG A 40 -6.26 -15.19 -1.85
C ARG A 40 -4.85 -15.59 -1.41
N GLY A 41 -3.82 -15.05 -2.07
CA GLY A 41 -2.42 -15.23 -1.71
C GLY A 41 -2.05 -14.47 -0.43
N PRO A 42 -0.81 -14.65 0.04
CA PRO A 42 -0.31 -14.00 1.24
C PRO A 42 -0.26 -12.47 1.08
N ALA A 43 -0.56 -11.76 2.17
CA ALA A 43 -0.39 -10.33 2.28
C ALA A 43 0.80 -10.01 3.20
N PHE A 44 1.56 -8.98 2.85
CA PHE A 44 2.60 -8.42 3.70
C PHE A 44 1.99 -7.44 4.70
N ALA A 45 2.51 -7.39 5.92
CA ALA A 45 2.12 -6.43 6.94
C ALA A 45 3.35 -5.69 7.44
N PHE A 46 3.29 -4.37 7.44
CA PHE A 46 4.35 -3.48 7.91
C PHE A 46 3.85 -2.68 9.11
N GLY A 47 4.67 -2.52 10.15
CA GLY A 47 4.35 -1.62 11.25
C GLY A 47 4.21 -0.17 10.76
N SER A 48 3.33 0.61 11.39
CA SER A 48 3.01 1.99 10.99
C SER A 48 4.25 2.91 10.90
N VAL A 49 5.21 2.75 11.82
CA VAL A 49 6.48 3.52 11.83
C VAL A 49 7.33 3.19 10.60
N ALA A 50 7.54 1.90 10.32
CA ALA A 50 8.32 1.46 9.16
C ALA A 50 7.68 1.90 7.84
N TRP A 51 6.34 1.81 7.75
CA TRP A 51 5.60 2.27 6.59
C TRP A 51 5.77 3.78 6.34
N ARG A 52 5.70 4.61 7.38
CA ARG A 52 5.94 6.06 7.26
C ARG A 52 7.35 6.37 6.78
N ALA A 53 8.36 5.68 7.32
CA ALA A 53 9.75 5.83 6.89
C ALA A 53 9.93 5.44 5.42
N PHE A 54 9.35 4.32 4.98
CA PHE A 54 9.36 3.88 3.59
C PHE A 54 8.78 4.93 2.64
N ILE A 55 7.58 5.46 2.95
CA ILE A 55 6.95 6.49 2.12
C ILE A 55 7.79 7.78 2.08
N GLY A 56 8.41 8.16 3.20
CA GLY A 56 9.34 9.29 3.25
C GLY A 56 10.54 9.09 2.32
N GLY A 57 11.18 7.92 2.37
CA GLY A 57 12.29 7.56 1.49
C GLY A 57 11.89 7.54 0.00
N ALA A 58 10.73 6.96 -0.32
CA ALA A 58 10.22 6.92 -1.69
C ALA A 58 9.99 8.33 -2.26
N LYS A 59 9.38 9.23 -1.47
CA LYS A 59 9.19 10.63 -1.88
C LYS A 59 10.51 11.39 -2.05
N ALA A 60 11.53 11.03 -1.29
CA ALA A 60 12.87 11.61 -1.38
C ALA A 60 13.72 10.98 -2.50
N GLY A 61 13.17 10.06 -3.30
CA GLY A 61 13.89 9.37 -4.38
C GLY A 61 14.94 8.37 -3.89
N ALA A 62 14.89 7.94 -2.62
CA ALA A 62 15.88 7.04 -2.02
C ALA A 62 15.94 5.65 -2.69
N PHE A 63 14.89 5.29 -3.44
CA PHE A 63 14.78 4.01 -4.14
C PHE A 63 14.81 4.15 -5.67
N ASP A 64 15.00 5.37 -6.17
CA ASP A 64 15.12 5.63 -7.60
C ASP A 64 16.51 5.15 -8.03
N ARG A 65 16.60 3.87 -8.43
CA ARG A 65 17.84 3.35 -9.01
C ARG A 65 18.03 3.97 -10.39
N ARG A 66 19.26 4.45 -10.58
CA ARG A 66 19.80 5.07 -11.79
C ARG A 66 20.05 4.04 -12.90
#